data_AF-A0A9D5IDU4-F1
#
_entry.id   AF-A0A9D5IDU4-F1
#
_cell.length_a   1.000
_cell.length_b   1.000
_cell.length_c   1.000
_cell.angle_alpha   90.00
_cell.angle_beta   90.00
_cell.angle_gamma   90.00
#
_symmetry.space_group_name_H-M   'P 1'
#
loop_
_entity.id
_entity.type
_entity.pdbx_description
1 polymer ?
#
loop_
_entity_poly.entity_id
_entity_poly.type
_entity_poly.pdbx_seq_one_letter_code
_entity_poly.pdbx_strand_id
1 'polypeptide(L)'
;MWSELATSTPSFWTSQAMRLTPSARASRQTTPSSANHTTKGTTTQARKPATTSSELLTGVVLNFDTLSCEQTLPRALAKIAGFDISQIMIAPGAFDKSLKRCRAGRVNGNVRFQFDHNDRTKTCSTISGALRLLADSRSLYFIVGDASRDGAKSVREAKRRTECREVSAGFYAHKFHVIPGEPGEANVIYVAEAELFEVSLVELGAFPRTSVEFI
;
A
#
# COMPACT_ATOMS: atom_id res chain seq x y z
N MET A 1 -38.85 4.19 -5.35
CA MET A 1 -38.31 5.54 -5.57
C MET A 1 -36.86 5.51 -5.12
N TRP A 2 -35.93 5.71 -6.04
CA TRP A 2 -34.49 5.60 -5.77
C TRP A 2 -33.95 7.01 -5.50
N SER A 3 -33.49 7.25 -4.28
CA SER A 3 -32.89 8.53 -3.91
C SER A 3 -31.45 8.59 -4.36
N GLU A 4 -31.19 9.68 -5.08
CA GLU A 4 -29.96 10.26 -5.63
C GLU A 4 -28.60 9.73 -5.15
N LEU A 5 -27.77 9.42 -6.16
CA LEU A 5 -26.33 9.18 -6.08
C LEU A 5 -25.61 10.40 -5.50
N ALA A 6 -24.99 10.24 -4.34
CA ALA A 6 -23.98 11.19 -3.86
C ALA A 6 -22.76 11.15 -4.78
N THR A 7 -22.52 12.24 -5.52
CA THR A 7 -21.29 12.45 -6.28
C THR A 7 -20.19 13.01 -5.38
N SER A 8 -19.02 12.37 -5.44
CA SER A 8 -17.73 12.67 -4.78
C SER A 8 -17.45 11.91 -3.47
N THR A 9 -16.33 11.18 -3.48
CA THR A 9 -16.00 10.13 -2.52
C THR A 9 -15.02 10.60 -1.44
N PRO A 10 -15.27 10.34 -0.14
CA PRO A 10 -14.23 10.42 0.88
C PRO A 10 -13.13 9.37 0.62
N SER A 11 -11.87 9.72 0.92
CA SER A 11 -10.78 8.74 1.06
C SER A 11 -11.09 7.83 2.25
N PHE A 12 -11.00 6.52 2.07
CA PHE A 12 -11.17 5.54 3.17
C PHE A 12 -9.97 5.52 4.13
N TRP A 13 -8.91 6.28 3.83
CA TRP A 13 -7.65 6.20 4.54
C TRP A 13 -7.11 7.59 4.85
N THR A 14 -7.44 8.09 6.04
CA THR A 14 -6.61 9.06 6.75
C THR A 14 -6.43 8.52 8.16
N SER A 15 -5.20 8.10 8.46
CA SER A 15 -4.78 7.41 9.67
C SER A 15 -5.22 8.12 10.95
N GLN A 16 -6.10 7.48 11.74
CA GLN A 16 -6.03 7.59 13.20
C GLN A 16 -5.38 6.32 13.75
N ALA A 17 -4.08 6.17 13.46
CA ALA A 17 -3.25 5.36 14.35
C ALA A 17 -3.16 6.13 15.67
N MET A 18 -3.81 5.60 16.71
CA MET A 18 -3.65 6.04 18.08
C MET A 18 -2.16 6.14 18.42
N ARG A 19 -1.66 7.37 18.57
CA ARG A 19 -0.33 7.61 19.14
C ARG A 19 -0.39 7.34 20.64
N LEU A 20 0.15 6.21 21.07
CA LEU A 20 0.63 6.05 22.43
C LEU A 20 2.15 6.32 22.44
N THR A 21 2.52 7.50 22.93
CA THR A 21 3.88 7.83 23.42
C THR A 21 3.67 8.85 24.55
N PRO A 22 4.46 8.85 25.65
CA PRO A 22 5.91 9.11 25.53
C PRO A 22 6.87 8.54 26.61
N SER A 23 8.16 8.79 26.36
CA SER A 23 9.31 8.90 27.29
C SER A 23 10.21 7.65 27.38
N ALA A 24 11.55 7.69 27.33
CA ALA A 24 12.56 8.75 27.53
C ALA A 24 13.79 8.47 26.61
N ARG A 25 14.33 9.45 25.89
CA ARG A 25 15.50 10.29 26.22
C ARG A 25 16.78 9.52 26.62
N ALA A 26 17.73 9.43 25.68
CA ALA A 26 19.16 9.35 26.00
C ALA A 26 19.97 10.19 25.00
N SER A 27 20.61 11.23 25.52
CA SER A 27 21.56 12.11 24.83
C SER A 27 22.92 11.42 24.77
N ARG A 28 23.58 11.40 23.61
CA ARG A 28 25.04 11.20 23.53
C ARG A 28 25.66 12.18 22.53
N GLN A 29 26.55 13.01 23.07
CA GLN A 29 27.49 13.87 22.38
C GLN A 29 28.47 13.03 21.55
N THR A 30 28.82 13.52 20.37
CA THR A 30 29.99 13.08 19.59
C THR A 30 30.86 14.29 19.29
N THR A 31 32.11 14.24 19.74
CA THR A 31 33.20 15.15 19.37
C THR A 31 33.88 14.71 18.07
N PRO A 32 34.59 15.61 17.37
CA PRO A 32 35.13 15.36 16.02
C PRO A 32 36.53 14.76 16.06
N SER A 33 36.92 13.97 15.05
CA SER A 33 38.32 13.64 14.83
C SER A 33 38.67 13.46 13.36
N SER A 34 39.58 14.35 12.94
CA SER A 34 40.66 14.31 11.96
C SER A 34 40.56 13.52 10.64
N ALA A 35 40.91 14.26 9.60
CA ALA A 35 41.31 13.83 8.27
C ALA A 35 42.56 12.93 8.29
N ASN A 36 42.64 12.02 7.31
CA ASN A 36 43.91 11.66 6.70
C ASN A 36 43.71 11.24 5.24
N HIS A 37 44.39 11.97 4.37
CA HIS A 37 44.60 11.68 2.96
C HIS A 37 45.56 10.49 2.83
N THR A 38 45.21 9.48 2.04
CA THR A 38 46.19 8.56 1.44
C THR A 38 45.67 8.13 0.07
N THR A 39 46.29 8.68 -0.97
CA THR A 39 46.15 8.28 -2.37
C THR A 39 46.94 6.98 -2.60
N LYS A 40 46.27 5.92 -3.04
CA LYS A 40 46.91 4.69 -3.55
C LYS A 40 46.33 4.30 -4.90
N GLY A 41 47.25 3.82 -5.76
CA GLY A 41 47.14 3.66 -7.21
C GLY A 41 45.94 2.89 -7.71
N THR A 42 45.36 3.43 -8.79
CA THR A 42 44.30 2.84 -9.59
C THR A 42 44.86 1.67 -10.42
N THR A 43 44.67 0.45 -9.95
CA THR A 43 44.76 -0.74 -10.81
C THR A 43 43.35 -1.05 -11.29
N THR A 44 43.06 -0.71 -12.55
CA THR A 44 41.77 -0.98 -13.20
C THR A 44 41.68 -2.47 -13.50
N GLN A 45 41.29 -3.28 -12.51
CA GLN A 45 40.80 -4.63 -12.77
C GLN A 45 39.44 -4.51 -13.47
N ALA A 46 39.33 -5.10 -14.66
CA ALA A 46 38.07 -5.23 -15.38
C ALA A 46 37.06 -5.96 -14.48
N ARG A 47 36.16 -5.19 -13.88
CA ARG A 47 35.13 -5.68 -12.98
C ARG A 47 34.18 -6.54 -13.81
N LYS A 48 34.28 -7.86 -13.62
CA LYS A 48 33.30 -8.84 -14.12
C LYS A 48 31.90 -8.28 -13.76
N PRO A 49 30.97 -8.12 -14.73
CA PRO A 49 29.65 -7.60 -14.41
C PRO A 49 29.07 -8.50 -13.34
N ALA A 50 28.80 -7.93 -12.16
CA ALA A 50 28.14 -8.65 -11.10
C ALA A 50 26.79 -9.10 -11.66
N THR A 51 26.60 -10.40 -11.80
CA THR A 51 25.30 -10.99 -12.05
C THR A 51 24.50 -10.78 -10.77
N THR A 52 23.98 -9.58 -10.57
CA THR A 52 23.01 -9.32 -9.51
C THR A 52 21.76 -10.05 -9.93
N SER A 53 21.46 -11.18 -9.28
CA SER A 53 20.13 -11.76 -9.35
C SER A 53 19.16 -10.64 -8.98
N SER A 54 18.29 -10.26 -9.91
CA SER A 54 17.27 -9.26 -9.66
C SER A 54 16.34 -9.82 -8.59
N GLU A 55 16.34 -9.21 -7.41
CA GLU A 55 15.42 -9.59 -6.34
C GLU A 55 14.07 -8.91 -6.58
N LEU A 56 13.01 -9.70 -6.51
CA LEU A 56 11.65 -9.23 -6.64
C LEU A 56 10.96 -9.28 -5.28
N LEU A 57 10.26 -8.19 -4.96
CA LEU A 57 9.31 -8.16 -3.86
C LEU A 57 7.92 -8.34 -4.45
N THR A 58 7.23 -9.41 -4.07
CA THR A 58 5.89 -9.72 -4.54
C THR A 58 4.93 -9.86 -3.38
N GLY A 59 3.64 -9.67 -3.63
CA GLY A 59 2.65 -9.95 -2.59
C GLY A 59 1.21 -9.89 -3.04
N VAL A 60 0.35 -10.49 -2.22
CA VAL A 60 -1.11 -10.44 -2.35
C VAL A 60 -1.62 -9.24 -1.57
N VAL A 61 -2.18 -8.27 -2.28
CA VAL A 61 -2.72 -7.03 -1.71
C VAL A 61 -4.05 -7.28 -1.00
N LEU A 62 -4.94 -8.03 -1.66
CA LEU A 62 -6.20 -8.49 -1.09
C LEU A 62 -6.78 -9.62 -1.95
N ASN A 63 -7.69 -10.38 -1.35
CA ASN A 63 -8.54 -11.35 -2.03
C ASN A 63 -9.92 -10.72 -2.27
N PHE A 64 -10.44 -10.84 -3.48
CA PHE A 64 -11.78 -10.42 -3.83
C PHE A 64 -12.83 -11.28 -3.12
N ASP A 65 -14.04 -10.73 -2.98
CA ASP A 65 -15.18 -11.34 -2.28
C ASP A 65 -14.85 -11.83 -0.86
N THR A 66 -13.83 -11.23 -0.24
CA THR A 66 -13.42 -11.50 1.12
C THR A 66 -13.71 -10.28 1.98
N LEU A 67 -14.33 -10.51 3.15
CA LEU A 67 -14.60 -9.45 4.12
C LEU A 67 -13.30 -8.96 4.74
N SER A 68 -13.16 -7.64 4.85
CA SER A 68 -12.14 -7.01 5.70
C SER A 68 -12.42 -7.27 7.18
N CYS A 69 -11.47 -6.91 8.04
CA CYS A 69 -11.78 -6.66 9.44
C CYS A 69 -12.87 -5.59 9.58
N GLU A 70 -13.55 -5.55 10.73
CA GLU A 70 -14.45 -4.45 11.05
C GLU A 70 -13.67 -3.14 11.16
N GLN A 71 -14.24 -2.09 10.58
CA GLN A 71 -13.59 -0.79 10.49
C GLN A 71 -14.59 0.31 10.86
N THR A 72 -14.10 1.28 11.63
CA THR A 72 -14.83 2.52 11.87
C THR A 72 -14.81 3.36 10.60
N LEU A 73 -15.99 3.74 10.13
CA LEU A 73 -16.13 4.61 8.97
C LEU A 73 -15.65 6.03 9.28
N PRO A 74 -15.05 6.73 8.30
CA PRO A 74 -14.82 8.15 8.41
C PRO A 74 -16.13 8.88 8.77
N ARG A 75 -16.09 9.81 9.74
CA ARG A 75 -17.29 10.47 10.30
C ARG A 75 -18.27 11.01 9.25
N ALA A 76 -17.75 11.57 8.15
CA ALA A 76 -18.58 12.07 7.07
C ALA A 76 -19.37 10.94 6.37
N LEU A 77 -18.71 9.80 6.14
CA LEU A 77 -19.34 8.63 5.54
C LEU A 77 -20.29 7.96 6.52
N ALA A 78 -19.91 7.81 7.79
CA ALA A 78 -20.76 7.26 8.83
C ALA A 78 -22.10 8.02 8.94
N LYS A 79 -22.04 9.36 8.88
CA LYS A 79 -23.23 10.22 8.89
C LYS A 79 -24.15 9.98 7.70
N ILE A 80 -23.58 9.77 6.51
CA ILE A 80 -24.37 9.51 5.29
C ILE A 80 -24.94 8.10 5.30
N ALA A 81 -24.14 7.13 5.77
CA ALA A 81 -24.48 5.71 5.77
C ALA A 81 -25.46 5.33 6.88
N GLY A 82 -25.47 6.09 8.00
CA GLY A 82 -26.32 5.82 9.16
C GLY A 82 -25.75 4.77 10.12
N PHE A 83 -24.46 4.42 10.00
CA PHE A 83 -23.75 3.49 10.87
C PHE A 83 -22.27 3.84 10.97
N ASP A 84 -21.65 3.49 12.09
CA ASP A 84 -20.25 3.85 12.38
C ASP A 84 -19.25 2.73 12.07
N ILE A 85 -19.69 1.47 12.06
CA ILE A 85 -18.84 0.29 11.86
C ILE A 85 -19.30 -0.47 10.63
N SER A 86 -18.34 -0.89 9.82
CA SER A 86 -18.60 -1.71 8.64
C SER A 86 -17.45 -2.65 8.32
N GLN A 87 -17.76 -3.70 7.57
CA GLN A 87 -16.76 -4.46 6.82
C GLN A 87 -16.79 -4.05 5.35
N ILE A 88 -15.69 -4.24 4.66
CA ILE A 88 -15.54 -3.95 3.23
C ILE A 88 -15.36 -5.28 2.50
N MET A 89 -16.10 -5.43 1.40
CA MET A 89 -15.91 -6.53 0.45
C MET A 89 -15.67 -5.94 -0.93
N ILE A 90 -14.63 -6.42 -1.63
CA ILE A 90 -14.25 -5.91 -2.95
C ILE A 90 -14.62 -6.93 -4.02
N ALA A 91 -15.42 -6.52 -5.00
CA ALA A 91 -15.79 -7.37 -6.12
C ALA A 91 -14.59 -7.70 -7.03
N PRO A 92 -14.55 -8.89 -7.65
CA PRO A 92 -13.66 -9.16 -8.77
C PRO A 92 -13.82 -8.11 -9.87
N GLY A 93 -12.71 -7.60 -10.38
CA GLY A 93 -12.70 -6.57 -11.42
C GLY A 93 -12.98 -5.14 -10.93
N ALA A 94 -13.20 -4.92 -9.62
CA ALA A 94 -13.44 -3.58 -9.07
C ALA A 94 -12.33 -2.57 -9.43
N PHE A 95 -11.08 -3.04 -9.60
CA PHE A 95 -9.93 -2.20 -9.94
C PHE A 95 -9.59 -2.15 -11.43
N ASP A 96 -10.33 -2.81 -12.32
CA ASP A 96 -9.95 -2.97 -13.74
C ASP A 96 -9.67 -1.64 -14.44
N LYS A 97 -10.53 -0.64 -14.19
CA LYS A 97 -10.38 0.71 -14.73
C LYS A 97 -9.13 1.39 -14.17
N SER A 98 -8.87 1.26 -12.87
CA SER A 98 -7.68 1.82 -12.22
C SER A 98 -6.40 1.18 -12.78
N LEU A 99 -6.36 -0.15 -12.87
CA LEU A 99 -5.22 -0.89 -13.43
C LEU A 99 -4.98 -0.56 -14.91
N LYS A 100 -6.05 -0.36 -15.69
CA LYS A 100 -5.92 0.11 -17.08
C LYS A 100 -5.29 1.51 -17.16
N ARG A 101 -5.62 2.42 -16.23
CA ARG A 101 -4.99 3.75 -16.15
C ARG A 101 -3.51 3.66 -15.75
N CYS A 102 -3.18 2.77 -14.81
CA CYS A 102 -1.79 2.49 -14.40
C CYS A 102 -0.94 2.07 -15.61
N ARG A 103 -1.42 1.08 -16.37
CA ARG A 103 -0.72 0.55 -17.57
C ARG A 103 -0.56 1.60 -18.67
N ALA A 104 -1.49 2.55 -18.76
CA ALA A 104 -1.42 3.65 -19.72
C ALA A 104 -0.52 4.82 -19.25
N GLY A 105 0.13 4.73 -18.08
CA GLY A 105 1.01 5.78 -17.57
C GLY A 105 0.30 7.09 -17.22
N ARG A 106 -1.00 7.06 -16.93
CA ARG A 106 -1.77 8.28 -16.61
C ARG A 106 -1.49 8.72 -15.17
N VAL A 107 -1.43 10.04 -14.93
CA VAL A 107 -1.23 10.61 -13.59
C VAL A 107 -2.30 10.15 -12.60
N ASN A 108 -3.57 10.09 -13.04
CA ASN A 108 -4.69 9.56 -12.25
C ASN A 108 -4.69 8.02 -12.13
N GLY A 109 -3.65 7.35 -12.62
CA GLY A 109 -3.38 5.93 -12.40
C GLY A 109 -2.08 5.72 -11.61
N ASN A 110 -1.56 6.75 -10.95
CA ASN A 110 -0.36 6.63 -10.15
C ASN A 110 -0.68 5.95 -8.81
N VAL A 111 -0.31 4.68 -8.70
CA VAL A 111 -0.40 3.95 -7.43
C VAL A 111 0.96 3.99 -6.78
N ARG A 112 0.98 4.42 -5.51
CA ARG A 112 2.19 4.56 -4.69
C ARG A 112 2.46 3.28 -3.93
N PHE A 113 3.73 2.93 -3.78
CA PHE A 113 4.18 1.93 -2.81
C PHE A 113 4.80 2.63 -1.61
N GLN A 114 4.27 2.36 -0.42
CA GLN A 114 4.74 2.97 0.82
C GLN A 114 4.62 2.01 2.01
N PHE A 115 4.93 2.53 3.20
CA PHE A 115 4.93 1.77 4.45
C PHE A 115 4.04 2.49 5.46
N ASP A 116 3.18 1.74 6.15
CA ASP A 116 2.31 2.24 7.23
C ASP A 116 1.39 3.40 6.81
N HIS A 117 0.94 3.42 5.56
CA HIS A 117 0.14 4.51 5.00
C HIS A 117 0.75 5.91 5.15
N ASN A 118 2.10 5.97 5.18
CA ASN A 118 2.82 7.21 5.39
C ASN A 118 3.37 7.75 4.06
N ASP A 119 2.85 8.88 3.60
CA ASP A 119 3.31 9.51 2.35
C ASP A 119 4.81 9.87 2.36
N ARG A 120 5.44 10.01 3.54
CA ARG A 120 6.89 10.25 3.66
C ARG A 120 7.73 9.00 3.40
N THR A 121 7.13 7.81 3.48
CA THR A 121 7.79 6.52 3.23
C THR A 121 7.55 6.02 1.81
N LYS A 122 6.96 6.84 0.93
CA LYS A 122 6.82 6.52 -0.49
C LYS A 122 8.18 6.21 -1.10
N THR A 123 8.32 4.99 -1.61
CA THR A 123 9.59 4.50 -2.17
C THR A 123 9.54 4.28 -3.67
N CYS A 124 8.39 3.90 -4.23
CA CYS A 124 8.20 3.82 -5.67
C CYS A 124 6.73 3.97 -6.09
N SER A 125 6.44 3.90 -7.40
CA SER A 125 5.08 3.96 -7.91
C SER A 125 4.94 3.29 -9.29
N THR A 126 3.70 3.16 -9.78
CA THR A 126 3.43 2.65 -11.13
C THR A 126 4.03 3.55 -12.22
N ILE A 127 4.07 4.87 -11.99
CA ILE A 127 4.69 5.82 -12.93
C ILE A 127 6.20 5.64 -13.04
N SER A 128 6.90 5.30 -11.95
CA SER A 128 8.35 5.05 -12.03
C SER A 128 8.69 3.72 -12.72
N GLY A 129 7.69 2.90 -13.04
CA GLY A 129 7.84 1.56 -13.61
C GLY A 129 8.36 0.51 -12.63
N ALA A 130 8.68 0.92 -11.40
CA ALA A 130 9.20 0.04 -10.37
C ALA A 130 8.12 -0.81 -9.70
N LEU A 131 6.88 -0.31 -9.63
CA LEU A 131 5.72 -1.02 -9.13
C LEU A 131 4.85 -1.51 -10.30
N ARG A 132 4.52 -2.79 -10.30
CA ARG A 132 3.54 -3.40 -11.20
C ARG A 132 2.38 -3.96 -10.39
N LEU A 133 1.17 -3.78 -10.90
CA LEU A 133 -0.06 -4.26 -10.27
C LEU A 133 -0.79 -5.16 -11.25
N LEU A 134 -1.27 -6.29 -10.74
CA LEU A 134 -1.94 -7.34 -11.49
C LEU A 134 -3.19 -7.76 -10.71
N ALA A 135 -4.26 -8.10 -11.41
CA ALA A 135 -5.43 -8.70 -10.80
C ALA A 135 -5.89 -9.88 -11.65
N ASP A 136 -6.37 -10.92 -10.99
CA ASP A 136 -7.11 -12.02 -11.60
C ASP A 136 -8.54 -12.07 -11.02
N SER A 137 -9.26 -13.18 -11.21
CA SER A 137 -10.62 -13.32 -10.67
C SER A 137 -10.67 -13.47 -9.14
N ARG A 138 -9.54 -13.68 -8.47
CA ARG A 138 -9.45 -14.01 -7.04
C ARG A 138 -8.75 -12.95 -6.22
N SER A 139 -7.71 -12.31 -6.75
CA SER A 139 -6.88 -11.43 -5.94
C SER A 139 -6.26 -10.28 -6.73
N LEU A 140 -5.88 -9.24 -5.99
CA LEU A 140 -5.02 -8.16 -6.44
C LEU A 140 -3.60 -8.43 -5.93
N TYR A 141 -2.61 -8.31 -6.82
CA TYR A 141 -1.20 -8.57 -6.54
C TYR A 141 -0.34 -7.35 -6.88
N PHE A 142 0.82 -7.29 -6.25
CA PHE A 142 1.85 -6.33 -6.58
C PHE A 142 3.20 -7.01 -6.82
N ILE A 143 4.03 -6.35 -7.64
CA ILE A 143 5.42 -6.72 -7.89
C ILE A 143 6.24 -5.44 -7.85
N VAL A 144 7.32 -5.43 -7.06
CA VAL A 144 8.33 -4.39 -7.04
C VAL A 144 9.67 -5.01 -7.44
N GLY A 145 10.23 -4.56 -8.56
CA GLY A 145 11.51 -5.05 -9.06
C GLY A 145 12.68 -4.13 -8.70
N ASP A 146 13.85 -4.68 -8.41
CA ASP A 146 15.06 -3.94 -8.03
C ASP A 146 15.85 -3.34 -9.21
N ALA A 147 15.41 -3.55 -10.46
CA ALA A 147 16.10 -3.06 -11.65
C ALA A 147 16.17 -1.52 -11.74
N SER A 148 15.30 -0.80 -11.03
CA SER A 148 15.31 0.66 -10.92
C SER A 148 15.83 1.11 -9.55
N ARG A 149 16.37 2.34 -9.47
CA ARG A 149 16.82 2.93 -8.20
C ARG A 149 15.72 2.92 -7.12
N ASP A 150 14.51 3.29 -7.51
CA ASP A 150 13.34 3.38 -6.63
C ASP A 150 12.87 2.00 -6.18
N GLY A 151 12.83 1.04 -7.11
CA GLY A 151 12.50 -0.35 -6.80
C GLY A 151 13.53 -0.99 -5.87
N ALA A 152 14.83 -0.85 -6.16
CA ALA A 152 15.90 -1.36 -5.29
C ALA A 152 15.84 -0.74 -3.89
N LYS A 153 15.50 0.54 -3.78
CA LYS A 153 15.28 1.21 -2.49
C LYS A 153 14.09 0.59 -1.74
N SER A 154 12.98 0.35 -2.45
CA SER A 154 11.76 -0.25 -1.89
C SER A 154 12.01 -1.66 -1.36
N VAL A 155 12.67 -2.52 -2.15
CA VAL A 155 13.04 -3.89 -1.75
C VAL A 155 13.93 -3.89 -0.51
N ARG A 156 14.97 -3.04 -0.48
CA ARG A 156 15.85 -2.91 0.69
C ARG A 156 15.10 -2.44 1.94
N GLU A 157 14.20 -1.47 1.81
CA GLU A 157 13.41 -0.97 2.94
C GLU A 157 12.46 -2.05 3.46
N ALA A 158 11.78 -2.79 2.57
CA ALA A 158 10.90 -3.89 2.95
C ALA A 158 11.65 -5.02 3.70
N LYS A 159 12.88 -5.32 3.31
CA LYS A 159 13.73 -6.27 4.04
C LYS A 159 14.07 -5.79 5.45
N ARG A 160 14.28 -4.48 5.63
CA ARG A 160 14.62 -3.89 6.93
C ARG A 160 13.44 -3.81 7.89
N ARG A 161 12.22 -3.65 7.36
CA ARG A 161 10.97 -3.56 8.12
C ARG A 161 10.38 -4.95 8.32
N THR A 162 10.90 -5.68 9.29
CA THR A 162 10.47 -7.05 9.58
C THR A 162 9.06 -7.15 10.14
N GLU A 163 8.58 -6.06 10.71
CA GLU A 163 7.23 -5.87 11.24
C GLU A 163 6.17 -5.73 10.13
N CYS A 164 6.51 -5.13 8.99
CA CYS A 164 5.57 -4.93 7.89
C CYS A 164 5.55 -6.18 6.99
N ARG A 165 4.67 -7.14 7.30
CA ARG A 165 4.52 -8.40 6.54
C ARG A 165 3.14 -8.60 5.92
N GLU A 166 2.22 -7.71 6.24
CA GLU A 166 0.90 -7.66 5.63
C GLU A 166 0.79 -6.49 4.66
N VAL A 167 -0.28 -6.51 3.88
CA VAL A 167 -0.52 -5.52 2.83
C VAL A 167 -1.85 -4.83 3.08
N SER A 168 -1.89 -3.53 2.79
CA SER A 168 -3.13 -2.75 2.78
C SER A 168 -3.20 -1.92 1.50
N ALA A 169 -4.43 -1.61 1.09
CA ALA A 169 -4.72 -0.90 -0.15
C ALA A 169 -5.50 0.38 0.13
N GLY A 170 -4.98 1.51 -0.35
CA GLY A 170 -5.69 2.78 -0.36
C GLY A 170 -6.46 2.94 -1.67
N PHE A 171 -7.79 3.10 -1.59
CA PHE A 171 -8.64 3.30 -2.75
C PHE A 171 -9.84 4.23 -2.49
N TYR A 172 -10.39 4.78 -3.57
CA TYR A 172 -11.68 5.48 -3.60
C TYR A 172 -12.76 4.56 -4.18
N ALA A 173 -13.87 4.37 -3.48
CA ALA A 173 -15.00 3.60 -4.01
C ALA A 173 -15.86 4.46 -4.93
N HIS A 174 -15.96 4.11 -6.21
CA HIS A 174 -16.78 4.84 -7.20
C HIS A 174 -18.18 4.26 -7.34
N LYS A 175 -18.32 2.94 -7.15
CA LYS A 175 -19.61 2.26 -7.09
C LYS A 175 -19.58 1.24 -5.98
N PHE A 176 -20.53 1.37 -5.07
CA PHE A 176 -20.71 0.46 -3.95
C PHE A 176 -22.19 0.37 -3.59
N HIS A 177 -22.54 -0.67 -2.86
CA HIS A 177 -23.82 -0.77 -2.17
C HIS A 177 -23.59 -1.26 -0.74
N VAL A 178 -24.52 -0.90 0.13
CA VAL A 178 -24.52 -1.36 1.52
C VAL A 178 -25.40 -2.61 1.59
N ILE A 179 -24.85 -3.67 2.16
CA ILE A 179 -25.57 -4.88 2.54
C ILE A 179 -25.80 -4.77 4.05
N PRO A 180 -27.06 -4.58 4.50
CA PRO A 180 -27.36 -4.53 5.92
C PRO A 180 -26.95 -5.82 6.62
N GLY A 181 -26.30 -5.69 7.78
CA GLY A 181 -26.08 -6.83 8.69
C GLY A 181 -27.34 -7.15 9.49
N GLU A 182 -27.38 -8.35 10.06
CA GLU A 182 -28.40 -8.69 11.07
C GLU A 182 -28.19 -7.87 12.36
N PRO A 183 -29.18 -7.77 13.26
CA PRO A 183 -29.01 -7.09 14.55
C PRO A 183 -27.82 -7.64 15.34
N GLY A 184 -26.81 -6.79 15.54
CA GLY A 184 -25.56 -7.15 16.23
C GLY A 184 -24.39 -7.46 15.29
N GLU A 185 -24.61 -7.48 13.98
CA GLU A 185 -23.57 -7.64 12.96
C GLU A 185 -23.22 -6.30 12.29
N ALA A 186 -21.97 -6.18 11.83
CA ALA A 186 -21.55 -5.02 11.06
C ALA A 186 -22.19 -5.03 9.66
N ASN A 187 -22.54 -3.83 9.17
CA ASN A 187 -22.95 -3.68 7.76
C ASN A 187 -21.77 -3.93 6.82
N VAL A 188 -22.04 -4.42 5.62
CA VAL A 188 -21.00 -4.65 4.61
C VAL A 188 -21.10 -3.60 3.50
N ILE A 189 -20.00 -2.93 3.20
CA ILE A 189 -19.84 -2.10 2.01
C ILE A 189 -19.27 -2.98 0.90
N TYR A 190 -20.11 -3.36 -0.06
CA TYR A 190 -19.69 -4.11 -1.24
C TYR A 190 -19.28 -3.16 -2.36
N VAL A 191 -17.99 -3.17 -2.73
CA VAL A 191 -17.39 -2.24 -3.69
C VAL A 191 -17.26 -2.91 -5.05
N ALA A 192 -18.04 -2.42 -6.02
CA ALA A 192 -18.10 -2.92 -7.39
C ALA A 192 -17.15 -2.17 -8.35
N GLU A 193 -16.80 -0.91 -8.05
CA GLU A 193 -15.85 -0.12 -8.84
C GLU A 193 -15.04 0.77 -7.90
N ALA A 194 -13.71 0.72 -8.01
CA ALA A 194 -12.79 1.47 -7.17
C ALA A 194 -11.57 2.00 -7.92
N GLU A 195 -11.00 3.08 -7.39
CA GLU A 195 -9.75 3.66 -7.86
C GLU A 195 -8.67 3.51 -6.81
N LEU A 196 -7.74 2.60 -7.09
CA LEU A 196 -6.55 2.38 -6.28
C LEU A 196 -5.59 3.57 -6.42
N PHE A 197 -5.06 4.05 -5.31
CA PHE A 197 -4.05 5.12 -5.27
C PHE A 197 -2.81 4.74 -4.45
N GLU A 198 -2.86 3.63 -3.72
CA GLU A 198 -1.78 3.18 -2.85
C GLU A 198 -1.82 1.67 -2.59
N VAL A 199 -0.62 1.08 -2.49
CA VAL A 199 -0.35 -0.19 -1.81
C VAL A 199 0.66 0.08 -0.70
N SER A 200 0.37 -0.40 0.51
CA SER A 200 1.24 -0.22 1.68
C SER A 200 1.61 -1.55 2.30
N LEU A 201 2.87 -1.71 2.66
CA LEU A 201 3.25 -2.72 3.65
C LEU A 201 2.95 -2.20 5.05
N VAL A 202 2.30 -3.03 5.84
CA VAL A 202 1.77 -2.69 7.16
C VAL A 202 2.02 -3.84 8.13
N GLU A 203 1.98 -3.55 9.44
CA GLU A 203 2.02 -4.56 10.48
C GLU A 203 0.76 -5.44 10.47
N LEU A 204 -0.41 -4.80 10.30
CA LEU A 204 -1.72 -5.46 10.26
C LEU A 204 -2.49 -5.03 9.01
N GLY A 205 -2.80 -5.97 8.14
CA GLY A 205 -3.56 -5.77 6.91
C GLY A 205 -5.05 -5.63 7.19
N ALA A 206 -5.73 -4.88 6.32
CA ALA A 206 -7.17 -4.71 6.40
C ALA A 206 -7.96 -5.96 5.98
N PHE A 207 -7.36 -6.80 5.14
CA PHE A 207 -7.97 -8.01 4.60
C PHE A 207 -7.24 -9.24 5.10
N PRO A 208 -7.95 -10.35 5.39
CA PRO A 208 -7.30 -11.58 5.77
C PRO A 208 -6.48 -12.15 4.61
N ARG A 209 -5.39 -12.84 4.96
CA ARG A 209 -4.53 -13.58 4.01
C ARG A 209 -3.86 -12.68 2.96
N THR A 210 -3.37 -11.53 3.37
CA THR A 210 -2.35 -10.80 2.60
C THR A 210 -0.98 -11.42 2.84
N SER A 211 -0.09 -11.34 1.87
CA SER A 211 1.25 -11.94 1.97
C SER A 211 2.30 -11.13 1.22
N VAL A 212 3.54 -11.27 1.66
CA VAL A 212 4.72 -10.63 1.07
C VAL A 212 5.83 -11.65 0.96
N GLU A 213 6.42 -11.76 -0.22
CA GLU A 213 7.47 -12.72 -0.55
C GLU A 213 8.62 -12.02 -1.27
N PHE A 214 9.84 -12.50 -1.04
CA PHE A 214 11.03 -12.10 -1.79
C PHE A 214 11.45 -13.28 -2.67
N ILE A 215 11.53 -13.06 -3.98
CA ILE A 215 11.82 -14.08 -5.00
C ILE A 215 13.09 -13.69 -5.77
#